data_AF-A0A354T4F8-F1
#
_entry.id   AF-A0A354T4F8-F1
#
_cell.length_a   1.000
_cell.length_b   1.000
_cell.length_c   1.000
_cell.angle_alpha   90.00
_cell.angle_beta   90.00
_cell.angle_gamma   90.00
#
_symmetry.space_group_name_H-M   'P 1'
#
loop_
_entity.id
_entity.type
_entity.pdbx_description
1 polymer ?
#
loop_
_entity_poly.entity_id
_entity_poly.type
_entity_poly.pdbx_seq_one_letter_code
_entity_poly.pdbx_strand_id
1 'polypeptide(L)'
;LTYPRTDSRHLPEDYLDTVTDTLKTFASHDSRKQDALPHELGTHAATALDNKWVRLNKRIFDSSKVSDHFAIIPTGQIPPKELPEAEQKLFDMVARRFVAVFFPAAEFEVTTRITRVGQDAFKSDGKVLKEAGWLSVYGKKAAEETAESGEDAAKLLVAANTGDTAKTLDVEVNEHQTKPPPRYTEATLLGTMETAGKFVEDEELAEAMSERGLGTPATRAAIIEGLIMDRYIERVQRDMHVTAKGLALIDQISAIGIEALSSPEMTGQWEYKLRQMEHRELDRESFMTEIRKVTSQVVEKTKAYSKEAKDKVYPEFKATCGVCGSIEGYKQTEEFYGCKNPKCKVRVYKAVAGRTMSEDELRTLIEKRFIGPLEGFRSKKGKDFTAALQIKDDMKIAFVFEGNDPDAINWDECPVITDCPVCAKKGRAGQKIYDTPDGYQCKIAATESTKCNARMPKKLCQKDITPENAREFFADGKTSLITGMISKRGRPFSTFLVCTPGEKRIMSWEFPPREAKPKAEKKPKKPAGVRGRG
;
A
#
# COMPACT_ATOMS: atom_id res chain seq x y z
N LEU A 1 -23.39 9.69 9.84
CA LEU A 1 -22.66 8.97 10.92
C LEU A 1 -22.33 9.99 12.00
N THR A 2 -22.15 9.55 13.24
CA THR A 2 -21.71 10.40 14.35
C THR A 2 -20.23 10.80 14.20
N TYR A 3 -19.71 11.63 15.12
CA TYR A 3 -18.36 12.19 15.02
C TYR A 3 -17.29 11.08 14.89
N PRO A 4 -16.47 11.08 13.83
CA PRO A 4 -15.65 9.92 13.48
C PRO A 4 -14.27 9.88 14.15
N ARG A 5 -13.90 10.88 14.97
CA ARG A 5 -12.59 10.93 15.66
C ARG A 5 -12.77 10.58 17.13
N THR A 6 -13.10 9.32 17.38
CA THR A 6 -13.33 8.76 18.72
C THR A 6 -12.48 7.51 18.91
N ASP A 7 -12.02 7.29 20.14
CA ASP A 7 -11.43 6.04 20.62
C ASP A 7 -12.47 5.14 21.34
N SER A 8 -13.63 5.69 21.70
CA SER A 8 -14.66 4.95 22.42
C SER A 8 -15.35 3.93 21.51
N ARG A 9 -15.60 2.75 22.10
CA ARG A 9 -16.38 1.66 21.52
C ARG A 9 -17.75 1.49 22.18
N HIS A 10 -18.11 2.42 23.08
CA HIS A 10 -19.34 2.38 23.87
C HIS A 10 -20.25 3.56 23.49
N LEU A 11 -21.51 3.43 23.86
CA LEU A 11 -22.55 4.45 23.78
C LEU A 11 -22.94 4.91 25.19
N PRO A 12 -23.41 6.15 25.35
CA PRO A 12 -24.02 6.61 26.59
C PRO A 12 -25.28 5.80 26.93
N GLU A 13 -25.58 5.64 28.22
CA GLU A 13 -26.77 4.88 28.65
C GLU A 13 -28.10 5.52 28.24
N ASP A 14 -28.15 6.84 28.09
CA ASP A 14 -29.33 7.59 27.63
C ASP A 14 -29.56 7.50 26.11
N TYR A 15 -28.65 6.87 25.35
CA TYR A 15 -28.76 6.73 23.90
C TYR A 15 -29.66 5.57 23.43
N LEU A 16 -30.20 4.76 24.35
CA LEU A 16 -31.01 3.59 24.00
C LEU A 16 -32.18 3.94 23.07
N ASP A 17 -32.90 5.04 23.38
CA ASP A 17 -34.06 5.45 22.60
C ASP A 17 -33.65 5.90 21.19
N THR A 18 -32.59 6.71 21.08
CA THR A 18 -32.02 7.15 19.80
C THR A 18 -31.58 5.97 18.93
N VAL A 19 -30.92 4.97 19.53
CA VAL A 19 -30.52 3.73 18.84
C VAL A 19 -31.74 2.97 18.35
N THR A 20 -32.75 2.84 19.21
CA THR A 20 -34.00 2.15 18.91
C THR A 20 -34.72 2.84 17.73
N ASP A 21 -34.79 4.16 17.72
CA ASP A 21 -35.41 4.93 16.64
C ASP A 21 -34.62 4.87 15.33
N THR A 22 -33.29 4.81 15.41
CA THR A 22 -32.43 4.57 14.25
C THR A 22 -32.72 3.19 13.64
N LEU A 23 -32.82 2.15 14.46
CA LEU A 23 -33.19 0.80 14.00
C LEU A 23 -34.61 0.74 13.45
N LYS A 24 -35.57 1.44 14.06
CA LYS A 24 -36.94 1.56 13.51
C LYS A 24 -36.93 2.21 12.14
N THR A 25 -36.12 3.26 11.95
CA THR A 25 -35.96 3.93 10.66
C THR A 25 -35.46 2.94 9.62
N PHE A 26 -34.44 2.14 9.93
CA PHE A 26 -33.93 1.11 9.03
C PHE A 26 -34.98 0.02 8.74
N ALA A 27 -35.70 -0.44 9.76
CA ALA A 27 -36.72 -1.49 9.66
C ALA A 27 -37.93 -1.07 8.81
N SER A 28 -38.37 0.19 8.94
CA SER A 28 -39.48 0.76 8.19
C SER A 28 -39.10 1.25 6.79
N HIS A 29 -37.82 1.21 6.45
CA HIS A 29 -37.32 1.79 5.21
C HIS A 29 -37.82 1.01 3.99
N ASP A 30 -38.35 1.74 3.00
CA ASP A 30 -38.83 1.12 1.77
C ASP A 30 -37.63 0.66 0.95
N SER A 31 -37.41 -0.64 0.98
CA SER A 31 -36.28 -1.32 0.36
C SER A 31 -36.27 -1.27 -1.19
N ARG A 32 -37.33 -0.70 -1.79
CA ARG A 32 -37.43 -0.36 -3.22
C ARG A 32 -36.86 1.02 -3.54
N LYS A 33 -36.66 1.87 -2.53
CA LYS A 33 -35.97 3.15 -2.71
C LYS A 33 -34.52 2.89 -3.07
N GLN A 34 -34.04 3.69 -4.00
CA GLN A 34 -32.68 3.65 -4.46
C GLN A 34 -31.87 4.60 -3.56
N ASP A 35 -31.25 4.05 -2.52
CA ASP A 35 -30.41 4.78 -1.57
C ASP A 35 -29.20 3.95 -1.10
N ALA A 36 -28.45 4.50 -0.15
CA ALA A 36 -27.20 3.93 0.36
C ALA A 36 -27.41 2.84 1.42
N LEU A 37 -28.63 2.57 1.89
CA LEU A 37 -28.87 1.55 2.91
C LEU A 37 -28.91 0.14 2.26
N PRO A 38 -28.07 -0.80 2.69
CA PRO A 38 -28.17 -2.19 2.25
C PRO A 38 -29.56 -2.78 2.53
N HIS A 39 -30.15 -3.36 1.48
CA HIS A 39 -31.52 -3.90 1.51
C HIS A 39 -31.77 -4.88 2.67
N GLU A 40 -30.81 -5.77 2.93
CA GLU A 40 -30.89 -6.79 3.99
C GLU A 40 -30.82 -6.22 5.41
N LEU A 41 -30.23 -5.03 5.60
CA LEU A 41 -30.13 -4.42 6.93
C LEU A 41 -31.48 -3.99 7.49
N GLY A 42 -32.44 -3.63 6.65
CA GLY A 42 -33.80 -3.32 7.10
C GLY A 42 -34.45 -4.53 7.78
N THR A 43 -34.32 -5.72 7.18
CA THR A 43 -34.83 -6.97 7.75
C THR A 43 -34.10 -7.35 9.04
N HIS A 44 -32.78 -7.17 9.11
CA HIS A 44 -32.04 -7.45 10.33
C HIS A 44 -32.37 -6.47 11.46
N ALA A 45 -32.57 -5.18 11.15
CA ALA A 45 -33.01 -4.19 12.12
C ALA A 45 -34.40 -4.54 12.68
N ALA A 46 -35.35 -4.93 11.82
CA ALA A 46 -36.66 -5.41 12.26
C ALA A 46 -36.53 -6.64 13.18
N THR A 47 -35.70 -7.61 12.80
CA THR A 47 -35.44 -8.83 13.60
C THR A 47 -34.93 -8.50 15.00
N ALA A 48 -33.97 -7.57 15.11
CA ALA A 48 -33.42 -7.16 16.41
C ALA A 48 -34.46 -6.47 17.31
N LEU A 49 -35.36 -5.68 16.71
CA LEU A 49 -36.46 -5.03 17.43
C LEU A 49 -37.54 -6.03 17.87
N ASP A 50 -37.98 -6.90 16.97
CA ASP A 50 -39.04 -7.90 17.22
C ASP A 50 -38.65 -8.87 18.34
N ASN A 51 -37.38 -9.29 18.36
CA ASN A 51 -36.84 -10.16 19.41
C ASN A 51 -36.40 -9.42 20.69
N LYS A 52 -36.60 -8.09 20.75
CA LYS A 52 -36.25 -7.24 21.91
C LYS A 52 -34.78 -7.35 22.34
N TRP A 53 -33.87 -7.46 21.37
CA TRP A 53 -32.44 -7.54 21.66
C TRP A 53 -31.79 -6.17 21.92
N VAL A 54 -32.45 -5.09 21.48
CA VAL A 54 -32.03 -3.71 21.75
C VAL A 54 -32.40 -3.35 23.19
N ARG A 55 -31.45 -3.49 24.10
CA ARG A 55 -31.62 -3.23 25.54
C ARG A 55 -30.34 -2.70 26.16
N LEU A 56 -30.47 -2.01 27.29
CA LEU A 56 -29.31 -1.59 28.09
C LEU A 56 -28.45 -2.80 28.45
N ASN A 57 -27.16 -2.69 28.15
CA ASN A 57 -26.15 -3.65 28.53
C ASN A 57 -24.79 -2.96 28.51
N LYS A 58 -23.95 -3.23 29.51
CA LYS A 58 -22.63 -2.59 29.69
C LYS A 58 -21.62 -2.89 28.58
N ARG A 59 -21.89 -3.88 27.70
CA ARG A 59 -21.05 -4.14 26.53
C ARG A 59 -21.22 -3.06 25.45
N ILE A 60 -22.41 -2.46 25.36
CA ILE A 60 -22.74 -1.45 24.34
C ILE A 60 -22.93 -0.08 24.98
N PHE A 61 -23.73 -0.02 26.05
CA PHE A 61 -24.13 1.19 26.73
C PHE A 61 -23.40 1.28 28.08
N ASP A 62 -22.31 2.05 28.13
CA ASP A 62 -21.52 2.22 29.33
C ASP A 62 -20.93 3.63 29.38
N SER A 63 -21.64 4.53 30.04
CA SER A 63 -21.26 5.95 30.13
C SER A 63 -19.89 6.16 30.80
N SER A 64 -19.41 5.23 31.65
CA SER A 64 -18.08 5.34 32.25
C SER A 64 -16.94 5.02 31.28
N LYS A 65 -17.24 4.41 30.11
CA LYS A 65 -16.28 4.10 29.05
C LYS A 65 -16.47 4.96 27.80
N VAL A 66 -17.24 6.04 27.95
CA VAL A 66 -17.37 7.09 26.94
C VAL A 66 -16.39 8.20 27.31
N SER A 67 -15.48 8.52 26.39
CA SER A 67 -14.54 9.63 26.50
C SER A 67 -15.22 10.93 26.03
N ASP A 68 -14.50 11.87 25.41
CA ASP A 68 -15.10 13.08 24.81
C ASP A 68 -16.19 12.77 23.78
N HIS A 69 -16.10 11.59 23.14
CA HIS A 69 -17.02 11.16 22.09
C HIS A 69 -17.32 9.66 22.22
N PHE A 70 -18.55 9.27 21.92
CA PHE A 70 -18.97 7.87 21.88
C PHE A 70 -18.72 7.21 20.51
N ALA A 71 -18.97 5.92 20.41
CA ALA A 71 -18.75 5.11 19.21
C ALA A 71 -19.41 5.67 17.92
N ILE A 72 -18.78 5.39 16.78
CA ILE A 72 -19.29 5.81 15.47
C ILE A 72 -20.52 4.97 15.10
N ILE A 73 -21.68 5.61 15.00
CA ILE A 73 -22.96 4.98 14.62
C ILE A 73 -23.68 5.77 13.52
N PRO A 74 -24.63 5.15 12.80
CA PRO A 74 -25.57 5.87 11.95
C PRO A 74 -26.42 6.86 12.77
N THR A 75 -26.79 7.99 12.15
CA THR A 75 -27.58 9.06 12.78
C THR A 75 -29.10 8.88 12.53
N GLY A 76 -29.51 7.76 11.94
CA GLY A 76 -30.88 7.53 11.47
C GLY A 76 -31.20 8.15 10.10
N GLN A 77 -30.42 9.13 9.65
CA GLN A 77 -30.57 9.67 8.28
C GLN A 77 -29.98 8.70 7.25
N ILE A 78 -30.83 8.25 6.33
CA ILE A 78 -30.44 7.37 5.23
C ILE A 78 -29.83 8.20 4.09
N PRO A 79 -28.55 8.00 3.73
CA PRO A 79 -27.92 8.76 2.65
C PRO A 79 -28.52 8.44 1.27
N PRO A 80 -28.48 9.37 0.31
CA PRO A 80 -28.93 9.11 -1.05
C PRO A 80 -28.03 8.08 -1.75
N LYS A 81 -28.50 7.48 -2.84
CA LYS A 81 -27.77 6.43 -3.59
C LYS A 81 -26.45 6.90 -4.20
N GLU A 82 -26.31 8.19 -4.46
CA GLU A 82 -25.18 8.77 -5.19
C GLU A 82 -23.94 9.01 -4.33
N LEU A 83 -23.72 8.20 -3.29
CA LEU A 83 -22.47 8.25 -2.55
C LEU A 83 -21.31 7.78 -3.44
N PRO A 84 -20.15 8.45 -3.41
CA PRO A 84 -18.89 7.89 -3.89
C PRO A 84 -18.68 6.48 -3.33
N GLU A 85 -18.08 5.59 -4.14
CA GLU A 85 -17.92 4.18 -3.79
C GLU A 85 -17.27 3.96 -2.42
N ALA A 86 -16.27 4.77 -2.07
CA ALA A 86 -15.59 4.70 -0.78
C ALA A 86 -16.51 5.08 0.39
N GLU A 87 -17.31 6.14 0.24
CA GLU A 87 -18.27 6.58 1.26
C GLU A 87 -19.39 5.54 1.43
N GLN A 88 -19.87 4.95 0.34
CA GLN A 88 -20.84 3.87 0.36
C GLN A 88 -20.34 2.65 1.14
N LYS A 89 -19.10 2.23 0.89
CA LYS A 89 -18.46 1.10 1.59
C LYS A 89 -18.27 1.39 3.09
N LEU A 90 -17.85 2.61 3.43
CA LEU A 90 -17.69 3.03 4.82
C LEU A 90 -19.04 3.06 5.56
N PHE A 91 -20.07 3.63 4.94
CA PHE A 91 -21.41 3.66 5.52
C PHE A 91 -21.96 2.24 5.73
N ASP A 92 -21.84 1.36 4.72
CA ASP A 92 -22.24 -0.04 4.81
C ASP A 92 -21.55 -0.75 5.98
N MET A 93 -20.23 -0.62 6.09
CA MET A 93 -19.45 -1.22 7.18
C MET A 93 -19.94 -0.77 8.56
N VAL A 94 -20.16 0.53 8.75
CA VAL A 94 -20.62 1.09 10.02
C VAL A 94 -22.07 0.69 10.32
N ALA A 95 -22.95 0.73 9.32
CA ALA A 95 -24.36 0.35 9.48
C ALA A 95 -24.52 -1.13 9.80
N ARG A 96 -23.77 -2.02 9.13
CA ARG A 96 -23.74 -3.46 9.44
C ARG A 96 -23.23 -3.71 10.86
N ARG A 97 -22.13 -3.06 11.25
CA ARG A 97 -21.59 -3.21 12.62
C ARG A 97 -22.58 -2.74 13.67
N PHE A 98 -23.26 -1.61 13.42
CA PHE A 98 -24.30 -1.07 14.29
C PHE A 98 -25.50 -2.01 14.45
N VAL A 99 -25.97 -2.67 13.39
CA VAL A 99 -27.08 -3.65 13.52
C VAL A 99 -26.59 -4.93 14.20
N ALA A 100 -25.41 -5.43 13.79
CA ALA A 100 -24.85 -6.70 14.27
C ALA A 100 -24.53 -6.70 15.77
N VAL A 101 -24.19 -5.56 16.37
CA VAL A 101 -23.86 -5.51 17.80
C VAL A 101 -25.06 -5.88 18.70
N PHE A 102 -26.29 -5.72 18.22
CA PHE A 102 -27.50 -6.10 18.95
C PHE A 102 -27.90 -7.56 18.76
N PHE A 103 -27.30 -8.27 17.82
CA PHE A 103 -27.58 -9.70 17.63
C PHE A 103 -26.89 -10.54 18.73
N PRO A 104 -27.43 -11.73 19.03
CA PRO A 104 -26.78 -12.67 19.95
C PRO A 104 -25.41 -13.11 19.43
N ALA A 105 -24.62 -13.71 20.33
CA ALA A 105 -23.35 -14.31 19.96
C ALA A 105 -23.56 -15.40 18.89
N ALA A 106 -22.55 -15.59 18.04
CA ALA A 106 -22.51 -16.78 17.19
C ALA A 106 -22.13 -17.98 18.06
N GLU A 107 -22.87 -19.08 17.95
CA GLU A 107 -22.64 -20.29 18.71
C GLU A 107 -21.98 -21.36 17.85
N PHE A 108 -20.87 -21.88 18.33
CA PHE A 108 -20.10 -22.93 17.66
C PHE A 108 -20.00 -24.16 18.54
N GLU A 109 -20.22 -25.33 17.95
CA GLU A 109 -19.89 -26.61 18.56
C GLU A 109 -18.44 -26.96 18.19
N VAL A 110 -17.58 -27.02 19.21
CA VAL A 110 -16.17 -27.40 19.05
C VAL A 110 -16.02 -28.85 19.52
N THR A 111 -15.57 -29.71 18.62
CA THR A 111 -15.27 -31.11 18.90
C THR A 111 -13.76 -31.28 18.94
N THR A 112 -13.21 -31.58 20.12
CA THR A 112 -11.81 -31.99 20.26
C THR A 112 -11.74 -33.51 20.35
N ARG A 113 -10.99 -34.14 19.44
CA ARG A 113 -10.70 -35.57 19.46
C ARG A 113 -9.24 -35.79 19.79
N ILE A 114 -9.00 -36.67 20.76
CA ILE A 114 -7.68 -37.22 21.03
C ILE A 114 -7.66 -38.66 20.52
N THR A 115 -6.82 -38.93 19.52
CA THR A 115 -6.63 -40.28 18.96
C THR A 115 -5.28 -40.82 19.42
N ARG A 116 -5.24 -42.05 19.91
CA ARG A 116 -3.99 -42.72 20.26
C ARG A 116 -3.51 -43.58 19.11
N VAL A 117 -2.27 -43.36 18.67
CA VAL A 117 -1.58 -44.19 17.68
C VAL A 117 -0.29 -44.67 18.32
N GLY A 118 -0.20 -45.96 18.66
CA GLY A 118 0.89 -46.46 19.50
C GLY A 118 0.86 -45.83 20.89
N GLN A 119 1.94 -45.13 21.29
CA GLN A 119 2.03 -44.42 22.57
C GLN A 119 1.65 -42.93 22.46
N ASP A 120 1.62 -42.39 21.24
CA ASP A 120 1.44 -40.96 21.00
C ASP A 120 -0.04 -40.56 20.95
N ALA A 121 -0.31 -39.31 21.33
CA ALA A 121 -1.64 -38.71 21.32
C ALA A 121 -1.71 -37.59 20.27
N PHE A 122 -2.62 -37.74 19.31
CA PHE A 122 -2.87 -36.76 18.27
C PHE A 122 -4.17 -36.01 18.56
N LYS A 123 -4.11 -34.68 18.57
CA LYS A 123 -5.27 -33.80 18.72
C LYS A 123 -5.84 -33.42 17.36
N SER A 124 -7.14 -33.54 17.21
CA SER A 124 -7.89 -33.01 16.06
C SER A 124 -9.04 -32.17 16.57
N ASP A 125 -9.16 -30.94 16.07
CA ASP A 125 -10.26 -30.05 16.41
C ASP A 125 -11.19 -29.89 15.19
N GLY A 126 -12.48 -29.99 15.45
CA GLY A 126 -13.56 -29.69 14.50
C GLY A 126 -14.43 -28.58 15.05
N LYS A 127 -14.94 -27.71 14.18
CA LYS A 127 -15.77 -26.57 14.55
C LYS A 127 -16.99 -26.49 13.64
N VAL A 128 -18.19 -26.43 14.20
CA VAL A 128 -19.45 -26.34 13.45
C VAL A 128 -20.25 -25.14 13.95
N LEU A 129 -20.67 -24.25 13.06
CA LEU A 129 -21.57 -23.15 13.38
C LEU A 129 -22.97 -23.71 13.64
N LYS A 130 -23.48 -23.56 14.87
CA LYS A 130 -24.85 -23.97 15.26
C LYS A 130 -25.83 -22.82 15.10
N GLU A 131 -25.48 -21.66 15.64
CA GLU A 131 -26.28 -20.44 15.51
C GLU A 131 -25.41 -19.30 14.97
N ALA A 132 -25.85 -18.68 13.88
CA ALA A 132 -25.08 -17.61 13.23
C ALA A 132 -24.99 -16.34 14.09
N GLY A 133 -26.00 -16.06 14.92
CA GLY A 133 -26.07 -14.83 15.70
C GLY A 133 -25.75 -13.58 14.85
N TRP A 134 -24.85 -12.74 15.34
CA TRP A 134 -24.40 -11.53 14.64
C TRP A 134 -23.78 -11.76 13.26
N LEU A 135 -23.25 -12.96 12.96
CA LEU A 135 -22.68 -13.26 11.63
C LEU A 135 -23.74 -13.20 10.54
N SER A 136 -25.03 -13.42 10.86
CA SER A 136 -26.11 -13.35 9.87
C SER A 136 -26.21 -11.99 9.20
N VAL A 137 -25.83 -10.91 9.89
CA VAL A 137 -25.89 -9.52 9.40
C VAL A 137 -24.84 -9.25 8.32
N TYR A 138 -23.74 -10.00 8.32
CA TYR A 138 -22.68 -9.92 7.32
C TYR A 138 -22.91 -10.86 6.13
N GLY A 139 -23.95 -11.69 6.20
CA GLY A 139 -24.35 -12.63 5.14
C GLY A 139 -23.66 -13.99 5.22
N LYS A 140 -24.18 -14.96 4.44
CA LYS A 140 -23.74 -16.37 4.47
C LYS A 140 -22.26 -16.57 4.17
N LYS A 141 -21.71 -15.83 3.19
CA LYS A 141 -20.28 -15.92 2.84
C LYS A 141 -19.37 -15.53 3.98
N ALA A 142 -19.70 -14.48 4.74
CA ALA A 142 -18.90 -14.08 5.90
C ALA A 142 -19.01 -15.08 7.05
N ALA A 143 -20.18 -15.70 7.24
CA ALA A 143 -20.38 -16.77 8.22
C ALA A 143 -19.60 -18.05 7.87
N GLU A 144 -19.55 -18.41 6.59
CA GLU A 144 -18.77 -19.52 6.03
C GLU A 144 -17.26 -19.23 6.11
N GLU A 145 -16.79 -18.06 5.66
CA GLU A 145 -15.38 -17.65 5.75
C GLU A 145 -14.87 -17.57 7.20
N THR A 146 -15.71 -17.15 8.15
CA THR A 146 -15.35 -17.14 9.59
C THR A 146 -15.33 -18.57 10.18
N ALA A 147 -16.11 -19.49 9.62
CA ALA A 147 -16.06 -20.90 9.99
C ALA A 147 -14.84 -21.61 9.37
N GLU A 148 -14.35 -21.15 8.21
CA GLU A 148 -13.25 -21.74 7.44
C GLU A 148 -11.87 -21.07 7.68
N SER A 149 -11.78 -19.91 8.32
CA SER A 149 -10.52 -19.18 8.53
C SER A 149 -9.77 -19.61 9.81
N GLY A 150 -8.58 -20.20 9.60
CA GLY A 150 -7.61 -20.63 10.63
C GLY A 150 -6.70 -21.74 10.09
N GLU A 151 -5.52 -21.98 10.70
CA GLU A 151 -4.74 -23.22 10.43
C GLU A 151 -5.54 -24.47 10.84
N ASP A 152 -6.49 -24.32 11.77
CA ASP A 152 -7.55 -25.27 12.12
C ASP A 152 -8.79 -25.10 11.24
N ALA A 153 -8.62 -24.95 9.92
CA ALA A 153 -9.73 -24.90 8.98
C ALA A 153 -10.69 -26.07 9.25
N ALA A 154 -11.95 -25.73 9.55
CA ALA A 154 -12.98 -26.62 10.07
C ALA A 154 -13.12 -27.91 9.26
N LYS A 155 -12.36 -28.94 9.64
CA LYS A 155 -12.64 -30.30 9.23
C LYS A 155 -13.87 -30.72 10.02
N LEU A 156 -14.97 -30.95 9.32
CA LEU A 156 -16.11 -31.69 9.87
C LEU A 156 -15.58 -33.05 10.33
N LEU A 157 -15.43 -33.20 11.64
CA LEU A 157 -15.07 -34.47 12.22
C LEU A 157 -16.30 -35.37 12.17
N VAL A 158 -16.13 -36.58 11.61
CA VAL A 158 -17.17 -37.61 11.63
C VAL A 158 -17.52 -37.92 13.08
N ALA A 159 -18.78 -38.13 13.44
CA ALA A 159 -19.14 -38.52 14.81
C ALA A 159 -18.37 -39.78 15.27
N ALA A 160 -17.83 -39.76 16.49
CA ALA A 160 -17.15 -40.89 17.12
C ALA A 160 -17.34 -40.80 18.65
N ASN A 161 -17.39 -41.94 19.31
CA ASN A 161 -17.49 -42.06 20.75
C ASN A 161 -16.14 -42.35 21.40
N THR A 162 -16.05 -42.07 22.70
CA THR A 162 -14.91 -42.50 23.51
C THR A 162 -14.81 -44.02 23.49
N GLY A 163 -13.64 -44.54 23.10
CA GLY A 163 -13.40 -45.98 23.00
C GLY A 163 -13.57 -46.55 21.59
N ASP A 164 -14.05 -45.75 20.63
CA ASP A 164 -14.07 -46.16 19.22
C ASP A 164 -12.65 -46.46 18.73
N THR A 165 -12.54 -47.51 17.92
CA THR A 165 -11.26 -47.91 17.30
C THR A 165 -11.17 -47.37 15.88
N ALA A 166 -9.98 -46.91 15.51
CA ALA A 166 -9.68 -46.47 14.15
C ALA A 166 -8.40 -47.15 13.66
N LYS A 167 -8.31 -47.37 12.35
CA LYS A 167 -7.11 -47.88 11.71
C LYS A 167 -6.31 -46.72 11.11
N THR A 168 -5.05 -46.59 11.52
CA THR A 168 -4.10 -45.69 10.83
C THR A 168 -3.87 -46.24 9.43
N LEU A 169 -4.24 -45.46 8.40
CA LEU A 169 -4.10 -45.86 7.00
C LEU A 169 -2.74 -45.45 6.42
N ASP A 170 -2.27 -44.26 6.79
CA ASP A 170 -1.03 -43.67 6.32
C ASP A 170 -0.43 -42.75 7.39
N VAL A 171 0.88 -42.54 7.34
CA VAL A 171 1.63 -41.63 8.22
C VAL A 171 2.57 -40.79 7.35
N GLU A 172 2.29 -39.50 7.28
CA GLU A 172 3.07 -38.53 6.51
C GLU A 172 3.92 -37.67 7.46
N VAL A 173 5.19 -37.50 7.12
CA VAL A 173 6.09 -36.56 7.83
C VAL A 173 6.03 -35.22 7.11
N ASN A 174 5.41 -34.22 7.76
CA ASN A 174 5.33 -32.87 7.24
C ASN A 174 6.57 -32.06 7.66
N GLU A 175 7.41 -31.71 6.68
CA GLU A 175 8.53 -30.80 6.90
C GLU A 175 8.02 -29.36 6.94
N HIS A 176 8.20 -28.69 8.08
CA HIS A 176 7.86 -27.28 8.26
C HIS A 176 9.12 -26.43 8.41
N GLN A 177 9.04 -25.18 7.95
CA GLN A 177 10.09 -24.18 8.12
C GLN A 177 9.52 -22.96 8.84
N THR A 178 10.29 -22.40 9.78
CA THR A 178 9.94 -21.14 10.42
C THR A 178 9.92 -20.01 9.39
N LYS A 179 8.97 -19.09 9.55
CA LYS A 179 8.86 -17.90 8.70
C LYS A 179 9.24 -16.67 9.52
N PRO A 180 9.94 -15.70 8.91
CA PRO A 180 10.19 -14.42 9.57
C PRO A 180 8.85 -13.71 9.86
N PRO A 181 8.81 -12.81 10.86
CA PRO A 181 7.63 -12.00 11.13
C PRO A 181 7.15 -11.26 9.87
N PRO A 182 5.83 -11.19 9.63
CA PRO A 182 5.31 -10.44 8.51
C PRO A 182 5.67 -8.96 8.65
N ARG A 183 5.93 -8.31 7.51
CA ARG A 183 6.10 -6.85 7.50
C ARG A 183 4.80 -6.18 7.91
N TYR A 184 4.91 -4.97 8.45
CA TYR A 184 3.75 -4.15 8.72
C TYR A 184 3.05 -3.77 7.41
N THR A 185 1.74 -3.95 7.36
CA THR A 185 0.83 -3.21 6.49
C THR A 185 0.37 -1.92 7.20
N GLU A 186 -0.30 -1.02 6.49
CA GLU A 186 -0.88 0.20 7.10
C GLU A 186 -1.86 -0.14 8.24
N ALA A 187 -2.72 -1.15 8.05
CA ALA A 187 -3.67 -1.61 9.06
C ALA A 187 -2.97 -2.19 10.29
N THR A 188 -1.96 -3.05 10.09
CA THR A 188 -1.22 -3.63 11.23
C THR A 188 -0.37 -2.58 11.93
N LEU A 189 0.20 -1.60 11.22
CA LEU A 189 0.96 -0.51 11.82
C LEU A 189 0.06 0.38 12.68
N LEU A 190 -1.12 0.74 12.17
CA LEU A 190 -2.13 1.47 12.95
C LEU A 190 -2.55 0.70 14.20
N GLY A 191 -2.80 -0.61 14.08
CA GLY A 191 -3.11 -1.48 15.22
C GLY A 191 -1.97 -1.58 16.24
N THR A 192 -0.72 -1.60 15.77
CA THR A 192 0.47 -1.54 16.63
C THR A 192 0.58 -0.19 17.34
N MET A 193 0.31 0.92 16.67
CA MET A 193 0.26 2.24 17.31
C MET A 193 -0.84 2.32 18.37
N GLU A 194 -2.02 1.74 18.12
CA GLU A 194 -3.10 1.63 19.10
C GLU A 194 -2.74 0.82 20.34
N THR A 195 -1.95 -0.25 20.16
CA THR A 195 -1.62 -1.21 21.22
C THR A 195 -0.16 -1.15 21.64
N ALA A 196 0.48 0.01 21.43
CA ALA A 196 1.90 0.20 21.67
C ALA A 196 2.32 -0.04 23.14
N GLY A 197 1.39 0.10 24.09
CA GLY A 197 1.61 -0.25 25.50
C GLY A 197 2.03 -1.71 25.72
N LYS A 198 1.72 -2.63 24.79
CA LYS A 198 2.17 -4.04 24.85
C LYS A 198 3.69 -4.21 24.70
N PHE A 199 4.38 -3.17 24.23
CA PHE A 199 5.84 -3.15 24.08
C PHE A 199 6.52 -2.40 25.23
N VAL A 200 5.76 -1.98 26.24
CA VAL A 200 6.26 -1.33 27.44
C VAL A 200 6.28 -2.39 28.55
N GLU A 201 7.43 -2.58 29.19
CA GLU A 201 7.61 -3.59 30.25
C GLU A 201 6.98 -3.15 31.58
N ASP A 202 6.96 -1.84 31.85
CA ASP A 202 6.34 -1.26 33.04
C ASP A 202 4.81 -1.28 32.93
N GLU A 203 4.15 -1.90 33.91
CA GLU A 203 2.70 -2.14 33.90
C GLU A 203 1.89 -0.84 34.03
N GLU A 204 2.38 0.14 34.82
CA GLU A 204 1.71 1.43 35.04
C GLU A 204 1.75 2.28 33.75
N LEU A 205 2.91 2.31 33.09
CA LEU A 205 3.07 2.98 31.79
C LEU A 205 2.30 2.27 30.67
N ALA A 206 2.29 0.94 30.67
CA ALA A 206 1.51 0.16 29.71
C ALA A 206 0.00 0.42 29.88
N GLU A 207 -0.48 0.52 31.12
CA GLU A 207 -1.87 0.88 31.43
C GLU A 207 -2.20 2.31 30.97
N ALA A 208 -1.31 3.27 31.20
CA ALA A 208 -1.47 4.64 30.69
C ALA A 208 -1.60 4.69 29.15
N MET A 209 -0.91 3.78 28.45
CA MET A 209 -0.99 3.64 27.00
C MET A 209 -2.13 2.73 26.51
N SER A 210 -2.81 2.00 27.39
CA SER A 210 -3.77 0.95 26.98
C SER A 210 -4.99 1.49 26.24
N GLU A 211 -5.42 2.73 26.54
CA GLU A 211 -6.59 3.36 25.93
C GLU A 211 -6.25 4.16 24.67
N ARG A 212 -5.11 4.86 24.65
CA ARG A 212 -4.74 5.81 23.59
C ARG A 212 -3.54 5.38 22.74
N GLY A 213 -2.72 4.43 23.17
CA GLY A 213 -1.51 4.02 22.44
C GLY A 213 -0.58 5.19 22.08
N LEU A 214 0.08 5.10 20.94
CA LEU A 214 0.91 6.16 20.36
C LEU A 214 0.06 7.11 19.51
N GLY A 215 -0.11 8.33 19.99
CA GLY A 215 -0.91 9.37 19.34
C GLY A 215 -2.41 9.11 19.37
N THR A 216 -3.22 10.07 18.95
CA THR A 216 -4.69 9.97 18.99
C THR A 216 -5.25 9.40 17.68
N PRO A 217 -6.48 8.84 17.68
CA PRO A 217 -7.11 8.34 16.45
C PRO A 217 -7.10 9.33 15.28
N ALA A 218 -7.14 10.64 15.58
CA ALA A 218 -7.11 11.70 14.58
C ALA A 218 -5.74 11.94 13.93
N THR A 219 -4.63 11.58 14.58
CA THR A 219 -3.27 11.94 14.14
C THR A 219 -2.47 10.78 13.57
N ARG A 220 -2.78 9.52 13.93
CA ARG A 220 -1.97 8.35 13.52
C ARG A 220 -1.83 8.20 12.01
N ALA A 221 -2.94 8.30 11.26
CA ALA A 221 -2.91 8.22 9.80
C ALA A 221 -2.08 9.35 9.18
N ALA A 222 -2.20 10.57 9.72
CA ALA A 222 -1.42 11.72 9.25
C ALA A 222 0.08 11.57 9.55
N ILE A 223 0.46 10.96 10.69
CA ILE A 223 1.85 10.63 11.02
C ILE A 223 2.42 9.64 10.01
N ILE A 224 1.69 8.57 9.69
CA ILE A 224 2.12 7.58 8.69
C ILE A 224 2.32 8.25 7.31
N GLU A 225 1.38 9.10 6.89
CA GLU A 225 1.53 9.86 5.63
C GLU A 225 2.72 10.83 5.68
N GLY A 226 2.97 11.47 6.83
CA GLY A 226 4.14 12.32 7.04
C GLY A 226 5.45 11.56 6.87
N LEU A 227 5.57 10.38 7.48
CA LEU A 227 6.75 9.52 7.34
C LEU A 227 6.99 9.07 5.89
N ILE A 228 5.91 8.87 5.12
CA ILE A 228 5.98 8.53 3.68
C ILE A 228 6.40 9.74 2.85
N MET A 229 5.82 10.91 3.14
CA MET A 229 6.13 12.18 2.49
C MET A 229 7.60 12.55 2.69
N ASP A 230 8.10 12.39 3.91
CA ASP A 230 9.49 12.66 4.30
C ASP A 230 10.46 11.56 3.87
N ARG A 231 9.96 10.50 3.23
CA ARG A 231 10.75 9.37 2.70
C ARG A 231 11.51 8.60 3.78
N TYR A 232 10.94 8.45 4.97
CA TYR A 232 11.47 7.54 5.98
C TYR A 232 10.95 6.11 5.76
N ILE A 233 9.67 5.99 5.39
CA ILE A 233 9.03 4.73 5.02
C ILE A 233 8.35 4.85 3.66
N GLU A 234 7.96 3.71 3.07
CA GLU A 234 7.25 3.67 1.80
C GLU A 234 6.32 2.46 1.68
N ARG A 235 5.32 2.58 0.79
CA ARG A 235 4.37 1.51 0.46
C ARG A 235 4.92 0.66 -0.68
N VAL A 236 5.20 -0.61 -0.40
CA VAL A 236 5.57 -1.62 -1.40
C VAL A 236 4.42 -2.61 -1.47
N GLN A 237 3.60 -2.47 -2.51
CA GLN A 237 2.31 -3.17 -2.61
C GLN A 237 1.42 -2.88 -1.39
N ARG A 238 1.23 -3.88 -0.51
CA ARG A 238 0.44 -3.76 0.73
C ARG A 238 1.32 -3.55 1.98
N ASP A 239 2.63 -3.74 1.85
CA ASP A 239 3.58 -3.73 2.95
C ASP A 239 4.24 -2.35 3.09
N MET A 240 4.62 -2.03 4.31
CA MET A 240 5.36 -0.84 4.71
C MET A 240 6.84 -1.21 4.84
N HIS A 241 7.69 -0.52 4.10
CA HIS A 241 9.13 -0.71 4.12
C HIS A 241 9.81 0.54 4.68
N VAL A 242 10.80 0.34 5.55
CA VAL A 242 11.71 1.42 5.95
C VAL A 242 12.71 1.65 4.81
N THR A 243 12.93 2.91 4.46
CA THR A 243 13.91 3.30 3.44
C THR A 243 15.32 3.36 4.06
N ALA A 244 16.36 3.44 3.22
CA ALA A 244 17.72 3.72 3.70
C ALA A 244 17.82 5.01 4.53
N LYS A 245 17.03 6.04 4.19
CA LYS A 245 16.96 7.29 4.97
C LYS A 245 16.34 7.06 6.35
N GLY A 246 15.29 6.25 6.44
CA GLY A 246 14.64 5.89 7.70
C GLY A 246 15.57 5.08 8.60
N LEU A 247 16.29 4.10 8.05
CA LEU A 247 17.28 3.32 8.79
C LEU A 247 18.41 4.21 9.32
N ALA A 248 18.97 5.07 8.46
CA ALA A 248 20.04 5.99 8.86
C ALA A 248 19.62 6.93 10.00
N LEU A 249 18.36 7.37 10.03
CA LEU A 249 17.84 8.19 11.13
C LEU A 249 17.83 7.41 12.46
N ILE A 250 17.36 6.17 12.46
CA ILE A 250 17.34 5.33 13.66
C ILE A 250 18.76 5.00 14.12
N ASP A 251 19.64 4.61 13.20
CA ASP A 251 21.05 4.35 13.50
C ASP A 251 21.72 5.58 14.11
N GLN A 252 21.41 6.78 13.60
CA GLN A 252 21.93 8.04 14.13
C GLN A 252 21.38 8.35 15.53
N ILE A 253 20.09 8.10 15.78
CA ILE A 253 19.48 8.26 17.11
C ILE A 253 20.19 7.35 18.14
N SER A 254 20.43 6.09 17.77
CA SER A 254 21.18 5.14 18.60
C SER A 254 22.65 5.56 18.78
N ALA A 255 23.32 6.02 17.73
CA ALA A 255 24.73 6.46 17.81
C ALA A 255 24.93 7.69 18.70
N ILE A 256 23.96 8.61 18.74
CA ILE A 256 23.98 9.78 19.63
C ILE A 256 23.64 9.39 21.08
N GLY A 257 23.05 8.21 21.31
CA GLY A 257 22.60 7.75 22.63
C GLY A 257 21.34 8.48 23.10
N ILE A 258 20.38 8.72 22.19
CA ILE A 258 19.09 9.36 22.46
C ILE A 258 17.93 8.40 22.15
N GLU A 259 18.07 7.13 22.54
CA GLU A 259 17.13 6.03 22.28
C GLU A 259 15.71 6.32 22.75
N ALA A 260 15.56 7.20 23.75
CA ALA A 260 14.29 7.68 24.24
C ALA A 260 13.39 8.24 23.11
N LEU A 261 13.95 8.88 22.07
CA LEU A 261 13.19 9.40 20.93
C LEU A 261 12.61 8.31 20.02
N SER A 262 13.15 7.10 20.08
CA SER A 262 12.67 5.93 19.33
C SER A 262 11.90 4.92 20.20
N SER A 263 11.71 5.22 21.49
CA SER A 263 11.05 4.31 22.43
C SER A 263 9.57 4.66 22.61
N PRO A 264 8.66 3.66 22.53
CA PRO A 264 7.24 3.88 22.87
C PRO A 264 7.05 4.25 24.35
N GLU A 265 7.97 3.82 25.23
CA GLU A 265 7.91 4.07 26.67
C GLU A 265 7.94 5.56 27.02
N MET A 266 8.82 6.34 26.37
CA MET A 266 8.90 7.79 26.57
C MET A 266 7.58 8.47 26.21
N THR A 267 6.91 7.99 25.16
CA THR A 267 5.59 8.52 24.78
C THR A 267 4.54 8.12 25.81
N GLY A 268 4.58 6.89 26.35
CA GLY A 268 3.71 6.44 27.43
C GLY A 268 3.84 7.29 28.69
N GLN A 269 5.07 7.61 29.09
CA GLN A 269 5.34 8.50 30.23
C GLN A 269 4.73 9.90 30.03
N TRP A 270 4.74 10.42 28.81
CA TRP A 270 4.12 11.71 28.51
C TRP A 270 2.59 11.63 28.55
N GLU A 271 1.98 10.61 27.95
CA GLU A 271 0.53 10.42 28.02
C GLU A 271 0.05 10.25 29.46
N TYR A 272 0.79 9.52 30.29
CA TYR A 272 0.52 9.39 31.72
C TYR A 272 0.53 10.76 32.43
N LYS A 273 1.58 11.56 32.21
CA LYS A 273 1.69 12.91 32.81
C LYS A 273 0.63 13.87 32.29
N LEU A 274 0.24 13.78 31.02
CA LEU A 274 -0.85 14.56 30.45
C LEU A 274 -2.20 14.20 31.11
N ARG A 275 -2.43 12.92 31.39
CA ARG A 275 -3.61 12.45 32.14
C ARG A 275 -3.62 12.98 33.58
N GLN A 276 -2.48 12.94 34.27
CA GLN A 276 -2.37 13.54 35.61
C GLN A 276 -2.67 15.05 35.57
N MET A 277 -2.23 15.76 34.53
CA MET A 277 -2.58 17.18 34.36
C MET A 277 -4.08 17.40 34.13
N GLU A 278 -4.73 16.55 33.33
CA GLU A 278 -6.18 16.57 33.09
C GLU A 278 -6.97 16.39 34.39
N HIS A 279 -6.52 15.49 35.26
CA HIS A 279 -7.08 15.25 36.60
C HIS A 279 -6.60 16.23 37.69
N ARG A 280 -5.77 17.22 37.32
CA ARG A 280 -5.18 18.22 38.24
C ARG A 280 -4.26 17.65 39.32
N GLU A 281 -3.63 16.51 39.05
CA GLU A 281 -2.66 15.82 39.90
C GLU A 281 -1.21 16.27 39.61
N LEU A 282 -0.95 16.77 38.40
CA LEU A 282 0.33 17.36 37.99
C LEU A 282 0.09 18.77 37.43
N ASP A 283 0.92 19.73 37.82
CA ASP A 283 0.84 21.07 37.28
C ASP A 283 1.65 21.20 35.96
N ARG A 284 1.20 22.14 35.12
CA ARG A 284 1.82 22.38 33.81
C ARG A 284 3.28 22.86 33.92
N GLU A 285 3.63 23.61 34.95
CA GLU A 285 4.97 24.19 35.10
C GLU A 285 6.00 23.09 35.37
N SER A 286 5.68 22.15 36.26
CA SER A 286 6.46 20.94 36.54
C SER A 286 6.66 20.11 35.27
N PHE A 287 5.58 19.79 34.55
CA PHE A 287 5.66 19.04 33.29
C PHE A 287 6.56 19.74 32.25
N MET A 288 6.37 21.04 32.03
CA MET A 288 7.17 21.79 31.06
C MET A 288 8.64 21.92 31.47
N THR A 289 8.95 21.90 32.77
CA THR A 289 10.34 21.90 33.26
C THR A 289 11.06 20.62 32.87
N GLU A 290 10.41 19.47 32.99
CA GLU A 290 10.94 18.18 32.53
C GLU A 290 11.13 18.14 31.02
N ILE A 291 10.15 18.61 30.24
CA ILE A 291 10.25 18.68 28.78
C ILE A 291 11.47 19.52 28.35
N ARG A 292 11.69 20.67 28.98
CA ARG A 292 12.87 21.51 28.73
C ARG A 292 14.16 20.76 29.06
N LYS A 293 14.21 20.05 30.19
CA LYS A 293 15.38 19.25 30.60
C LYS A 293 15.72 18.18 29.56
N VAL A 294 14.74 17.40 29.12
CA VAL A 294 14.92 16.36 28.08
C VAL A 294 15.39 17.00 26.77
N THR A 295 14.77 18.12 26.36
CA THR A 295 15.15 18.84 25.14
C THR A 295 16.61 19.32 25.21
N SER A 296 17.03 19.91 26.33
CA SER A 296 18.42 20.34 26.53
C SER A 296 19.40 19.17 26.45
N GLN A 297 19.08 18.04 27.08
CA GLN A 297 19.92 16.83 27.02
C GLN A 297 20.08 16.31 25.60
N VAL A 298 18.99 16.25 24.82
CA VAL A 298 19.03 15.83 23.41
C VAL A 298 19.93 16.78 22.59
N VAL A 299 19.79 18.10 22.78
CA VAL A 299 20.59 19.11 22.08
C VAL A 299 22.07 19.00 22.45
N GLU A 300 22.39 18.80 23.72
CA GLU A 300 23.77 18.65 24.21
C GLU A 300 24.44 17.40 23.63
N LYS A 301 23.77 16.23 23.71
CA LYS A 301 24.28 14.99 23.12
C LYS A 301 24.48 15.12 21.61
N THR A 302 23.53 15.74 20.91
CA THR A 302 23.64 15.97 19.46
C THR A 302 24.81 16.88 19.10
N LYS A 303 25.06 17.95 19.88
CA LYS A 303 26.21 18.85 19.68
C LYS A 303 27.53 18.13 19.95
N ALA A 304 27.61 17.34 21.02
CA ALA A 304 28.79 16.55 21.34
C ALA A 304 29.10 15.56 20.21
N TYR A 305 28.11 14.78 19.77
CA TYR A 305 28.25 13.86 18.64
C TYR A 305 28.65 14.59 17.35
N SER A 306 28.07 15.76 17.05
CA SER A 306 28.45 16.54 15.86
C SER A 306 29.89 17.03 15.92
N LYS A 307 30.39 17.38 17.12
CA LYS A 307 31.79 17.76 17.32
C LYS A 307 32.71 16.55 17.09
N GLU A 308 32.41 15.42 17.73
CA GLU A 308 33.16 14.18 17.53
C GLU A 308 33.15 13.71 16.08
N ALA A 309 32.01 13.82 15.38
CA ALA A 309 31.89 13.47 13.97
C ALA A 309 32.73 14.38 13.05
N LYS A 310 32.94 15.65 13.42
CA LYS A 310 33.86 16.56 12.71
C LYS A 310 35.32 16.20 12.94
N ASP A 311 35.63 15.75 14.14
CA ASP A 311 36.98 15.34 14.55
C ASP A 311 37.29 13.89 14.14
N LYS A 312 36.28 13.15 13.66
CA LYS A 312 36.40 11.76 13.20
C LYS A 312 37.29 11.67 11.96
N VAL A 313 38.47 11.10 12.15
CA VAL A 313 39.41 10.83 11.06
C VAL A 313 38.97 9.55 10.36
N TYR A 314 38.49 9.70 9.12
CA TYR A 314 38.20 8.55 8.27
C TYR A 314 39.50 8.01 7.65
N PRO A 315 39.65 6.67 7.55
CA PRO A 315 40.78 6.09 6.86
C PRO A 315 40.82 6.55 5.41
N GLU A 316 42.01 6.64 4.84
CA GLU A 316 42.15 7.05 3.45
C GLU A 316 41.63 5.97 2.51
N PHE A 317 40.74 6.36 1.61
CA PHE A 317 40.31 5.49 0.53
C PHE A 317 41.29 5.60 -0.63
N LYS A 318 42.26 4.71 -0.65
CA LYS A 318 43.27 4.64 -1.72
C LYS A 318 42.62 4.05 -2.97
N ALA A 319 42.32 4.87 -3.96
CA ALA A 319 41.84 4.45 -5.27
C ALA A 319 42.31 5.47 -6.31
N THR A 320 42.56 5.02 -7.54
CA THR A 320 42.94 5.92 -8.63
C THR A 320 41.70 6.59 -9.19
N CYS A 321 41.66 7.91 -9.27
CA CYS A 321 40.50 8.62 -9.81
C CYS A 321 40.40 8.41 -11.32
N GLY A 322 39.38 7.71 -11.80
CA GLY A 322 39.17 7.47 -13.23
C GLY A 322 38.89 8.75 -14.03
N VAL A 323 38.49 9.85 -13.39
CA VAL A 323 38.17 11.13 -14.06
C VAL A 323 39.41 12.01 -14.26
N CYS A 324 40.29 12.13 -13.26
CA CYS A 324 41.45 13.03 -13.31
C CYS A 324 42.81 12.33 -13.24
N GLY A 325 42.83 11.00 -13.07
CA GLY A 325 44.05 10.19 -12.96
C GLY A 325 44.79 10.32 -11.64
N SER A 326 44.29 11.08 -10.66
CA SER A 326 44.99 11.26 -9.39
C SER A 326 45.06 9.96 -8.58
N ILE A 327 46.27 9.65 -8.09
CA ILE A 327 46.58 8.54 -7.19
C ILE A 327 46.58 8.96 -5.71
N GLU A 328 46.33 10.23 -5.41
CA GLU A 328 46.31 10.78 -4.04
C GLU A 328 45.14 10.23 -3.19
N GLY A 329 44.25 9.46 -3.82
CA GLY A 329 43.10 8.81 -3.20
C GLY A 329 41.91 9.75 -3.00
N TYR A 330 40.96 9.29 -2.21
CA TYR A 330 39.71 9.98 -1.91
C TYR A 330 39.63 10.33 -0.43
N LYS A 331 39.16 11.56 -0.14
CA LYS A 331 38.72 11.94 1.20
C LYS A 331 37.39 11.27 1.46
N GLN A 332 37.34 10.49 2.54
CA GLN A 332 36.13 9.84 3.00
C GLN A 332 35.39 10.76 3.98
N THR A 333 34.07 10.82 3.84
CA THR A 333 33.14 11.31 4.85
C THR A 333 32.20 10.19 5.26
N GLU A 334 31.22 10.49 6.12
CA GLU A 334 30.15 9.54 6.44
C GLU A 334 29.33 9.18 5.20
N GLU A 335 28.99 10.18 4.39
CA GLU A 335 28.05 10.06 3.26
C GLU A 335 28.69 9.75 1.90
N PHE A 336 29.93 10.19 1.66
CA PHE A 336 30.53 10.12 0.31
C PHE A 336 32.06 10.05 0.32
N TYR A 337 32.62 9.70 -0.83
CA TYR A 337 34.03 9.78 -1.17
C TYR A 337 34.25 10.94 -2.14
N GLY A 338 35.12 11.89 -1.77
CA GLY A 338 35.48 13.05 -2.61
C GLY A 338 36.93 12.96 -3.09
N CYS A 339 37.18 13.22 -4.38
CA CYS A 339 38.55 13.21 -4.90
C CYS A 339 39.40 14.30 -4.20
N LYS A 340 40.63 13.99 -3.80
CA LYS A 340 41.52 14.96 -3.13
C LYS A 340 42.10 16.02 -4.08
N ASN A 341 42.17 15.73 -5.37
CA ASN A 341 42.69 16.68 -6.35
C ASN A 341 41.80 17.94 -6.37
N PRO A 342 42.32 19.15 -6.06
CA PRO A 342 41.54 20.38 -6.00
C PRO A 342 40.81 20.73 -7.31
N LYS A 343 41.31 20.24 -8.46
CA LYS A 343 40.72 20.44 -9.79
C LYS A 343 39.59 19.44 -10.10
N CYS A 344 39.44 18.38 -9.32
CA CYS A 344 38.45 17.32 -9.52
C CYS A 344 37.38 17.37 -8.44
N LYS A 345 36.14 17.70 -8.82
CA LYS A 345 35.00 17.85 -7.89
C LYS A 345 34.10 16.61 -7.81
N VAL A 346 34.59 15.45 -8.27
CA VAL A 346 33.84 14.19 -8.21
C VAL A 346 33.49 13.83 -6.77
N ARG A 347 32.22 13.50 -6.54
CA ARG A 347 31.70 12.96 -5.27
C ARG A 347 30.93 11.68 -5.54
N VAL A 348 31.32 10.60 -4.89
CA VAL A 348 30.67 9.29 -4.98
C VAL A 348 30.00 8.98 -3.65
N TYR A 349 28.68 8.97 -3.63
CA TYR A 349 27.89 8.71 -2.42
C TYR A 349 27.92 7.20 -2.09
N LYS A 350 27.97 6.89 -0.78
CA LYS A 350 27.93 5.50 -0.29
C LYS A 350 26.56 4.86 -0.43
N ALA A 351 25.51 5.67 -0.60
CA ALA A 351 24.17 5.20 -0.92
C ALA A 351 23.62 5.97 -2.12
N VAL A 352 23.06 5.23 -3.09
CA VAL A 352 22.53 5.78 -4.34
C VAL A 352 21.13 5.22 -4.57
N ALA A 353 20.12 6.09 -4.72
CA ALA A 353 18.72 5.73 -4.96
C ALA A 353 18.18 4.62 -4.02
N GLY A 354 18.45 4.74 -2.72
CA GLY A 354 17.96 3.82 -1.69
C GLY A 354 18.81 2.56 -1.49
N ARG A 355 19.84 2.34 -2.32
CA ARG A 355 20.77 1.22 -2.22
C ARG A 355 22.07 1.65 -1.57
N THR A 356 22.51 0.94 -0.54
CA THR A 356 23.87 1.08 0.02
C THR A 356 24.86 0.35 -0.88
N MET A 357 26.00 0.98 -1.14
CA MET A 357 27.07 0.46 -1.98
C MET A 357 28.17 -0.16 -1.12
N SER A 358 28.74 -1.29 -1.55
CA SER A 358 29.91 -1.87 -0.89
C SER A 358 31.19 -1.09 -1.23
N GLU A 359 32.24 -1.22 -0.41
CA GLU A 359 33.52 -0.54 -0.69
C GLU A 359 34.13 -0.97 -2.03
N ASP A 360 33.98 -2.24 -2.41
CA ASP A 360 34.48 -2.77 -3.69
C ASP A 360 33.70 -2.21 -4.89
N GLU A 361 32.39 -2.04 -4.74
CA GLU A 361 31.57 -1.39 -5.76
C GLU A 361 31.95 0.07 -5.95
N LEU A 362 32.17 0.79 -4.84
CA LEU A 362 32.59 2.19 -4.88
C LEU A 362 33.98 2.34 -5.49
N ARG A 363 34.92 1.43 -5.15
CA ARG A 363 36.26 1.37 -5.76
C ARG A 363 36.16 1.20 -7.27
N THR A 364 35.35 0.24 -7.72
CA THR A 364 35.17 -0.05 -9.14
C THR A 364 34.57 1.15 -9.89
N LEU A 365 33.54 1.80 -9.33
CA LEU A 365 32.94 2.99 -9.92
C LEU A 365 33.92 4.17 -9.98
N ILE A 366 34.73 4.36 -8.95
CA ILE A 366 35.74 5.43 -8.87
C ILE A 366 36.85 5.23 -9.93
N GLU A 367 37.37 4.01 -10.02
CA GLU A 367 38.54 3.71 -10.88
C GLU A 367 38.14 3.57 -12.35
N LYS A 368 37.05 2.84 -12.63
CA LYS A 368 36.61 2.53 -14.00
C LYS A 368 35.63 3.57 -14.56
N ARG A 369 35.17 4.52 -13.74
CA ARG A 369 34.06 5.45 -14.04
C ARG A 369 32.74 4.75 -14.37
N PHE A 370 32.64 3.44 -14.17
CA PHE A 370 31.49 2.63 -14.56
C PHE A 370 31.38 1.40 -13.65
N ILE A 371 30.15 1.09 -13.21
CA ILE A 371 29.83 -0.18 -12.55
C ILE A 371 28.40 -0.61 -12.88
N GLY A 372 28.21 -1.88 -13.17
CA GLY A 372 26.89 -2.51 -13.29
C GLY A 372 26.81 -3.52 -14.43
N PRO A 373 25.59 -4.02 -14.73
CA PRO A 373 24.32 -3.66 -14.07
C PRO A 373 24.28 -4.06 -12.58
N LEU A 374 23.71 -3.20 -11.75
CA LEU A 374 23.45 -3.46 -10.32
C LEU A 374 21.95 -3.47 -10.06
N GLU A 375 21.52 -4.40 -9.23
CA GLU A 375 20.13 -4.51 -8.76
C GLU A 375 19.93 -3.79 -7.42
N GLY A 376 18.68 -3.53 -7.08
CA GLY A 376 18.30 -2.95 -5.78
C GLY A 376 18.22 -1.42 -5.75
N PHE A 377 18.32 -0.74 -6.90
CA PHE A 377 17.98 0.69 -6.96
C PHE A 377 16.47 0.89 -6.92
N ARG A 378 16.02 1.96 -6.28
CA ARG A 378 14.61 2.31 -6.17
C ARG A 378 14.33 3.72 -6.69
N SER A 379 13.38 3.81 -7.62
CA SER A 379 13.00 5.08 -8.25
C SER A 379 12.24 6.00 -7.29
N LYS A 380 12.12 7.29 -7.62
CA LYS A 380 11.29 8.26 -6.87
C LYS A 380 9.82 7.83 -6.72
N LYS A 381 9.36 6.85 -7.53
CA LYS A 381 8.01 6.29 -7.50
C LYS A 381 7.95 4.95 -6.74
N GLY A 382 9.00 4.57 -6.02
CA GLY A 382 9.08 3.34 -5.22
C GLY A 382 9.27 2.06 -6.04
N LYS A 383 9.50 2.16 -7.36
CA LYS A 383 9.75 0.98 -8.20
C LYS A 383 11.23 0.62 -8.20
N ASP A 384 11.50 -0.66 -8.01
CA ASP A 384 12.84 -1.23 -8.16
C ASP A 384 13.25 -1.21 -9.63
N PHE A 385 14.53 -0.96 -9.88
CA PHE A 385 15.11 -1.00 -11.21
C PHE A 385 16.56 -1.45 -11.16
N THR A 386 17.01 -2.05 -12.26
CA THR A 386 18.40 -2.42 -12.48
C THR A 386 19.04 -1.36 -13.37
N ALA A 387 20.23 -0.90 -13.00
CA ALA A 387 20.98 0.07 -13.79
C ALA A 387 22.48 -0.09 -13.55
N ALA A 388 23.29 0.37 -14.49
CA ALA A 388 24.67 0.70 -14.23
C ALA A 388 24.79 2.16 -13.75
N LEU A 389 25.89 2.47 -13.07
CA LEU A 389 26.27 3.83 -12.68
C LEU A 389 27.50 4.22 -13.47
N GLN A 390 27.48 5.45 -14.02
CA GLN A 390 28.62 6.01 -14.74
C GLN A 390 28.95 7.41 -14.22
N ILE A 391 30.23 7.71 -14.06
CA ILE A 391 30.72 9.07 -13.79
C ILE A 391 30.94 9.78 -15.14
N LYS A 392 30.09 10.76 -15.44
CA LYS A 392 30.17 11.60 -16.65
C LYS A 392 31.32 12.61 -16.58
N ASP A 393 31.67 13.22 -17.72
CA ASP A 393 32.75 14.22 -17.80
C ASP A 393 32.45 15.50 -17.02
N ASP A 394 31.17 15.79 -16.77
CA ASP A 394 30.73 16.85 -15.87
C ASP A 394 30.91 16.50 -14.38
N MET A 395 31.58 15.38 -14.08
CA MET A 395 31.89 14.85 -12.75
C MET A 395 30.65 14.41 -11.95
N LYS A 396 29.50 14.23 -12.60
CA LYS A 396 28.27 13.73 -11.98
C LYS A 396 28.07 12.25 -12.27
N ILE A 397 27.45 11.55 -11.31
CA ILE A 397 27.03 10.17 -11.47
C ILE A 397 25.66 10.13 -12.15
N ALA A 398 25.54 9.32 -13.19
CA ALA A 398 24.30 9.08 -13.91
C ALA A 398 23.99 7.58 -13.97
N PHE A 399 22.69 7.26 -14.02
CA PHE A 399 22.23 5.90 -14.32
C PHE A 399 22.35 5.63 -15.81
N VAL A 400 22.90 4.46 -16.14
CA VAL A 400 22.93 3.88 -17.48
C VAL A 400 22.04 2.65 -17.43
N PHE A 401 20.95 2.65 -18.19
CA PHE A 401 20.03 1.52 -18.28
C PHE A 401 20.38 0.70 -19.52
N GLU A 402 20.39 -0.63 -19.41
CA GLU A 402 20.52 -1.48 -20.59
C GLU A 402 19.40 -1.13 -21.60
N GLY A 403 19.78 -0.83 -22.83
CA GLY A 403 18.85 -0.49 -23.92
C GLY A 403 18.39 0.97 -24.00
N ASN A 404 19.12 1.95 -23.46
CA ASN A 404 18.73 3.36 -23.62
C ASN A 404 19.92 4.34 -23.77
N ASP A 405 20.95 3.91 -24.49
CA ASP A 405 21.96 4.81 -25.03
C ASP A 405 21.62 5.12 -26.50
N PRO A 406 21.21 6.36 -26.85
CA PRO A 406 20.99 6.75 -28.24
C PRO A 406 22.24 6.59 -29.12
N ASP A 407 23.43 6.58 -28.51
CA ASP A 407 24.72 6.40 -29.20
C ASP A 407 25.11 4.92 -29.37
N ALA A 408 24.32 3.97 -28.85
CA ALA A 408 24.55 2.52 -28.98
C ALA A 408 23.72 1.84 -30.09
N ILE A 409 22.82 2.56 -30.77
CA ILE A 409 22.09 1.99 -31.92
C ILE A 409 23.05 1.92 -33.11
N ASN A 410 23.40 0.70 -33.54
CA ASN A 410 24.10 0.49 -34.80
C ASN A 410 23.13 0.76 -35.97
N TRP A 411 23.05 2.03 -36.39
CA TRP A 411 22.13 2.50 -37.41
C TRP A 411 22.35 1.82 -38.78
N ASP A 412 23.56 1.33 -39.05
CA ASP A 412 23.90 0.69 -40.33
C ASP A 412 23.29 -0.72 -40.45
N GLU A 413 22.95 -1.35 -39.32
CA GLU A 413 22.31 -2.66 -39.27
C GLU A 413 20.78 -2.57 -39.09
N CYS A 414 20.24 -1.37 -38.85
CA CYS A 414 18.82 -1.18 -38.64
C CYS A 414 18.05 -1.14 -39.98
N PRO A 415 17.03 -1.99 -40.19
CA PRO A 415 16.21 -1.95 -41.40
C PRO A 415 15.51 -0.59 -41.57
N VAL A 416 15.48 -0.09 -42.81
CA VAL A 416 14.75 1.12 -43.18
C VAL A 416 13.28 0.77 -43.40
N ILE A 417 12.38 1.45 -42.70
CA ILE A 417 10.93 1.28 -42.84
C ILE A 417 10.36 2.21 -43.92
N THR A 418 10.63 3.51 -43.81
CA THR A 418 10.13 4.55 -44.75
C THR A 418 10.88 5.86 -44.53
N ASP A 419 10.59 6.88 -45.34
CA ASP A 419 11.10 8.23 -45.13
C ASP A 419 10.35 8.94 -44.00
N CYS A 420 11.05 9.81 -43.28
CA CYS A 420 10.55 10.49 -42.09
C CYS A 420 9.64 11.67 -42.46
N PRO A 421 8.32 11.60 -42.17
CA PRO A 421 7.36 12.63 -42.56
C PRO A 421 7.57 13.95 -41.79
N VAL A 422 8.08 13.88 -40.55
CA VAL A 422 8.37 15.07 -39.73
C VAL A 422 9.56 15.85 -40.28
N CYS A 423 10.62 15.15 -40.69
CA CYS A 423 11.80 15.80 -41.26
C CYS A 423 11.50 16.37 -42.64
N ALA A 424 10.72 15.67 -43.48
CA ALA A 424 10.25 16.19 -44.75
C ALA A 424 9.49 17.52 -44.57
N LYS A 425 8.53 17.58 -43.63
CA LYS A 425 7.76 18.80 -43.33
C LYS A 425 8.60 19.96 -42.76
N LYS A 426 9.74 19.65 -42.11
CA LYS A 426 10.68 20.64 -41.55
C LYS A 426 11.82 21.02 -42.51
N GLY A 427 11.70 20.72 -43.80
CA GLY A 427 12.70 21.08 -44.82
C GLY A 427 13.98 20.24 -44.79
N ARG A 428 13.96 19.06 -44.14
CA ARG A 428 15.07 18.11 -44.05
C ARG A 428 14.69 16.80 -44.75
N ALA A 429 14.44 16.89 -46.05
CA ALA A 429 14.09 15.73 -46.87
C ALA A 429 15.24 14.69 -46.90
N GLY A 430 14.90 13.41 -47.08
CA GLY A 430 15.87 12.30 -47.16
C GLY A 430 16.20 11.61 -45.82
N GLN A 431 15.63 12.07 -44.70
CA GLN A 431 15.76 11.38 -43.41
C GLN A 431 14.85 10.15 -43.36
N LYS A 432 15.32 9.06 -42.75
CA LYS A 432 14.62 7.76 -42.72
C LYS A 432 14.12 7.40 -41.32
N ILE A 433 13.10 6.54 -41.28
CA ILE A 433 12.63 5.82 -40.10
C ILE A 433 13.25 4.43 -40.12
N TYR A 434 13.90 4.07 -39.02
CA TYR A 434 14.58 2.80 -38.83
C TYR A 434 13.81 1.94 -37.85
N ASP A 435 13.85 0.63 -38.09
CA ASP A 435 13.49 -0.38 -37.11
C ASP A 435 14.65 -0.59 -36.14
N THR A 436 14.52 -0.06 -34.93
CA THR A 436 15.53 -0.15 -33.87
C THR A 436 15.07 -1.11 -32.78
N PRO A 437 15.96 -1.60 -31.88
CA PRO A 437 15.55 -2.44 -30.76
C PRO A 437 14.40 -1.83 -29.92
N ASP A 438 14.43 -0.50 -29.72
CA ASP A 438 13.49 0.20 -28.85
C ASP A 438 12.20 0.71 -29.54
N GLY A 439 12.10 0.62 -30.87
CA GLY A 439 11.00 1.26 -31.61
C GLY A 439 11.28 1.49 -33.09
N TYR A 440 10.31 2.11 -33.76
CA TYR A 440 10.46 2.66 -35.10
C TYR A 440 10.69 4.16 -34.99
N GLN A 441 11.87 4.65 -35.36
CA GLN A 441 12.23 6.04 -35.12
C GLN A 441 13.21 6.64 -36.13
N CYS A 442 13.17 7.97 -36.26
CA CYS A 442 14.17 8.71 -37.02
C CYS A 442 15.47 8.89 -36.22
N LYS A 443 16.62 8.84 -36.89
CA LYS A 443 17.94 9.13 -36.27
C LYS A 443 17.99 10.47 -35.56
N ILE A 444 17.49 11.53 -36.20
CA ILE A 444 17.38 12.87 -35.58
C ILE A 444 16.40 12.84 -34.41
N ALA A 445 15.33 12.05 -34.49
CA ALA A 445 14.41 11.97 -33.37
C ALA A 445 15.07 11.31 -32.16
N ALA A 446 15.95 10.32 -32.36
CA ALA A 446 16.68 9.61 -31.31
C ALA A 446 17.69 10.52 -30.58
N THR A 447 18.46 11.32 -31.31
CA THR A 447 19.51 12.19 -30.75
C THR A 447 19.01 13.59 -30.36
N GLU A 448 18.06 14.16 -31.11
CA GLU A 448 17.60 15.54 -30.97
C GLU A 448 16.05 15.64 -31.02
N SER A 449 15.39 15.24 -29.94
CA SER A 449 13.92 15.16 -29.87
C SER A 449 13.19 16.50 -30.07
N THR A 450 13.89 17.64 -29.93
CA THR A 450 13.36 18.98 -30.24
C THR A 450 13.32 19.25 -31.75
N LYS A 451 14.27 18.69 -32.52
CA LYS A 451 14.30 18.81 -33.97
C LYS A 451 13.33 17.85 -34.64
N CYS A 452 13.22 16.61 -34.19
CA CYS A 452 12.29 15.62 -34.73
C CYS A 452 11.63 14.80 -33.61
N ASN A 453 10.33 14.52 -33.73
CA ASN A 453 9.58 13.69 -32.78
C ASN A 453 8.99 12.42 -33.43
N ALA A 454 9.49 12.01 -34.60
CA ALA A 454 9.06 10.79 -35.28
C ALA A 454 9.59 9.55 -34.56
N ARG A 455 8.81 9.05 -33.59
CA ARG A 455 9.07 7.83 -32.83
C ARG A 455 7.76 7.06 -32.59
N MET A 456 7.83 5.74 -32.67
CA MET A 456 6.70 4.82 -32.45
C MET A 456 7.22 3.56 -31.75
N PRO A 457 6.67 3.16 -30.59
CA PRO A 457 7.16 2.01 -29.85
C PRO A 457 6.78 0.68 -30.53
N LYS A 458 7.59 -0.36 -30.34
CA LYS A 458 7.26 -1.73 -30.78
C LYS A 458 6.11 -2.37 -30.01
N LYS A 459 5.74 -1.83 -28.85
CA LYS A 459 4.62 -2.31 -28.04
C LYS A 459 3.75 -1.15 -27.58
N LEU A 460 2.45 -1.23 -27.84
CA LEU A 460 1.48 -0.21 -27.48
C LEU A 460 0.21 -0.88 -26.95
N CYS A 461 -0.27 -0.45 -25.76
CA CYS A 461 -1.47 -1.03 -25.15
C CYS A 461 -1.44 -2.58 -25.06
N GLN A 462 -0.30 -3.14 -24.66
CA GLN A 462 -0.02 -4.58 -24.57
C GLN A 462 -0.01 -5.35 -25.91
N LYS A 463 -0.16 -4.65 -27.04
CA LYS A 463 -0.10 -5.23 -28.38
C LYS A 463 1.23 -4.89 -29.05
N ASP A 464 1.83 -5.86 -29.71
CA ASP A 464 3.04 -5.63 -30.51
C ASP A 464 2.66 -4.95 -31.82
N ILE A 465 3.50 -4.01 -32.23
CA ILE A 465 3.33 -3.18 -33.41
C ILE A 465 4.32 -3.65 -34.47
N THR A 466 3.79 -4.07 -35.61
CA THR A 466 4.58 -4.65 -36.70
C THR A 466 5.32 -3.57 -37.50
N PRO A 467 6.40 -3.94 -38.21
CA PRO A 467 7.06 -3.04 -39.17
C PRO A 467 6.09 -2.49 -40.22
N GLU A 468 5.10 -3.30 -40.64
CA GLU A 468 4.04 -2.91 -41.57
C GLU A 468 3.16 -1.82 -40.99
N ASN A 469 2.73 -1.95 -39.71
CA ASN A 469 1.97 -0.90 -39.04
C ASN A 469 2.80 0.39 -38.93
N ALA A 470 4.10 0.30 -38.67
CA ALA A 470 4.97 1.47 -38.64
C ALA A 470 5.11 2.13 -40.02
N ARG A 471 5.23 1.32 -41.08
CA ARG A 471 5.25 1.81 -42.47
C ARG A 471 3.95 2.54 -42.79
N GLU A 472 2.80 1.95 -42.52
CA GLU A 472 1.49 2.58 -42.75
C GLU A 472 1.32 3.88 -41.94
N PHE A 473 1.75 3.88 -40.67
CA PHE A 473 1.70 5.07 -39.82
C PHE A 473 2.55 6.21 -40.38
N PHE A 474 3.81 5.96 -40.72
CA PHE A 474 4.74 7.02 -41.14
C PHE A 474 4.63 7.41 -42.63
N ALA A 475 4.33 6.46 -43.51
CA ALA A 475 4.23 6.68 -44.96
C ALA A 475 2.81 7.07 -45.38
N ASP A 476 1.83 6.28 -44.95
CA ASP A 476 0.44 6.40 -45.40
C ASP A 476 -0.38 7.34 -44.48
N GLY A 477 0.22 7.77 -43.37
CA GLY A 477 -0.36 8.69 -42.39
C GLY A 477 -1.39 8.05 -41.45
N LYS A 478 -1.75 6.79 -41.69
CA LYS A 478 -2.74 6.05 -40.90
C LYS A 478 -2.52 4.54 -41.03
N THR A 479 -2.57 3.83 -39.91
CA THR A 479 -2.47 2.36 -39.90
C THR A 479 -3.76 1.70 -40.37
N SER A 480 -3.67 0.44 -40.76
CA SER A 480 -4.77 -0.51 -40.74
C SER A 480 -5.34 -0.69 -39.33
N LEU A 481 -6.53 -1.32 -39.23
CA LEU A 481 -7.21 -1.52 -37.95
C LEU A 481 -6.41 -2.47 -37.06
N ILE A 482 -5.86 -1.95 -35.96
CA ILE A 482 -5.15 -2.76 -34.97
C ILE A 482 -6.17 -3.28 -33.97
N THR A 483 -6.39 -4.59 -33.96
CA THR A 483 -7.34 -5.27 -33.07
C THR A 483 -6.66 -5.85 -31.84
N GLY A 484 -7.40 -5.91 -30.72
CA GLY A 484 -6.95 -6.59 -29.51
C GLY A 484 -5.99 -5.78 -28.65
N MET A 485 -6.05 -4.45 -28.72
CA MET A 485 -5.35 -3.56 -27.80
C MET A 485 -6.05 -3.53 -26.44
N ILE A 486 -5.31 -3.49 -25.34
CA ILE A 486 -5.85 -3.49 -23.99
C ILE A 486 -5.76 -2.08 -23.37
N SER A 487 -6.91 -1.55 -22.96
CA SER A 487 -6.99 -0.24 -22.30
C SER A 487 -6.42 -0.28 -20.88
N LYS A 488 -6.14 0.88 -20.28
CA LYS A 488 -5.72 0.97 -18.85
C LYS A 488 -6.71 0.32 -17.87
N ARG A 489 -7.97 0.12 -18.28
CA ARG A 489 -9.03 -0.55 -17.51
C ARG A 489 -9.19 -2.04 -17.87
N GLY A 490 -8.24 -2.63 -18.59
CA GLY A 490 -8.24 -4.05 -18.96
C GLY A 490 -9.20 -4.45 -20.08
N ARG A 491 -9.90 -3.49 -20.71
CA ARG A 491 -10.86 -3.79 -21.79
C ARG A 491 -10.20 -3.83 -23.17
N PRO A 492 -10.49 -4.83 -24.02
CA PRO A 492 -10.01 -4.87 -25.39
C PRO A 492 -10.68 -3.81 -26.27
N PHE A 493 -9.95 -3.24 -27.21
CA PHE A 493 -10.45 -2.31 -28.21
C PHE A 493 -9.66 -2.42 -29.52
N SER A 494 -10.23 -1.88 -30.59
CA SER A 494 -9.60 -1.79 -31.91
C SER A 494 -9.51 -0.33 -32.35
N THR A 495 -8.43 0.04 -33.03
CA THR A 495 -8.16 1.44 -33.38
C THR A 495 -7.27 1.56 -34.62
N PHE A 496 -7.36 2.69 -35.31
CA PHE A 496 -6.38 3.15 -36.28
C PHE A 496 -5.46 4.18 -35.59
N LEU A 497 -4.16 4.06 -35.80
CA LEU A 497 -3.20 5.08 -35.37
C LEU A 497 -2.99 6.06 -36.51
N VAL A 498 -3.16 7.35 -36.24
CA VAL A 498 -3.03 8.42 -37.23
C VAL A 498 -1.78 9.25 -36.92
N CYS A 499 -0.95 9.46 -37.93
CA CYS A 499 0.27 10.25 -37.85
C CYS A 499 -0.05 11.71 -38.15
N THR A 500 0.31 12.61 -37.24
CA THR A 500 0.15 14.06 -37.39
C THR A 500 1.52 14.76 -37.42
N PRO A 501 2.24 14.73 -38.57
CA PRO A 501 3.54 15.38 -38.69
C PRO A 501 3.45 16.89 -38.42
N GLY A 502 4.28 17.38 -37.50
CA GLY A 502 4.35 18.81 -37.12
C GLY A 502 3.62 19.16 -35.83
N GLU A 503 2.79 18.27 -35.30
CA GLU A 503 2.21 18.43 -33.96
C GLU A 503 3.18 17.99 -32.87
N LYS A 504 3.00 18.52 -31.65
CA LYS A 504 3.80 18.12 -30.47
C LYS A 504 3.65 16.62 -30.18
N ARG A 505 2.46 16.06 -30.42
CA ARG A 505 2.18 14.63 -30.32
C ARG A 505 1.90 14.10 -31.72
N ILE A 506 2.83 13.31 -32.26
CA ILE A 506 2.75 12.76 -33.62
C ILE A 506 1.68 11.68 -33.79
N MET A 507 1.24 11.04 -32.70
CA MET A 507 0.33 9.90 -32.74
C MET A 507 -1.04 10.29 -32.15
N SER A 508 -2.07 10.22 -32.98
CA SER A 508 -3.48 10.35 -32.59
C SER A 508 -4.23 9.04 -32.86
N TRP A 509 -5.43 8.91 -32.25
CA TRP A 509 -6.21 7.68 -32.23
C TRP A 509 -7.53 7.91 -32.93
N GLU A 510 -7.85 7.05 -33.89
CA GLU A 510 -9.16 7.02 -34.54
C GLU A 510 -9.81 5.66 -34.26
N PHE A 511 -11.10 5.66 -33.90
CA PHE A 511 -11.83 4.44 -33.57
C PHE A 511 -12.83 4.14 -34.68
N PRO A 512 -13.02 2.86 -35.04
CA PRO A 512 -14.06 2.49 -35.98
C PRO A 512 -15.44 2.93 -35.47
N PRO A 513 -16.40 3.23 -36.38
CA PRO A 513 -17.77 3.57 -36.00
C PRO A 513 -18.34 2.51 -35.06
N ARG A 514 -18.95 2.94 -33.95
CA ARG A 514 -19.63 2.01 -33.04
C ARG A 514 -20.80 1.38 -33.78
N GLU A 515 -20.82 0.06 -33.88
CA GLU A 515 -22.02 -0.65 -34.32
C GLU A 515 -23.19 -0.27 -33.42
N ALA A 516 -24.32 0.09 -34.04
CA ALA A 516 -25.53 0.41 -33.31
C ALA A 516 -25.94 -0.81 -32.47
N LYS A 517 -26.13 -0.60 -31.16
CA LYS A 517 -26.65 -1.65 -30.28
C LYS A 517 -27.92 -2.25 -30.92
N PRO A 518 -28.02 -3.58 -31.08
CA PRO A 518 -29.27 -4.19 -31.51
C PRO A 518 -30.36 -3.77 -30.53
N LYS A 519 -31.47 -3.22 -31.06
CA LYS A 519 -32.66 -2.90 -30.26
C LYS A 519 -33.11 -4.20 -29.60
N ALA A 520 -33.13 -4.22 -28.27
CA ALA A 520 -33.64 -5.35 -27.51
C ALA A 520 -35.08 -5.66 -27.97
N GLU A 521 -35.31 -6.87 -28.46
CA GLU A 521 -36.64 -7.35 -28.80
C GLU A 521 -37.53 -7.29 -27.54
N LYS A 522 -38.67 -6.62 -27.68
CA LYS A 522 -39.72 -6.62 -26.64
C LYS A 522 -40.21 -8.05 -26.47
N LYS A 523 -39.89 -8.68 -25.34
CA LYS A 523 -40.50 -9.95 -24.93
C LYS A 523 -42.03 -9.83 -24.99
N PRO A 524 -42.76 -10.81 -25.57
CA PRO A 524 -44.21 -10.80 -25.59
C PRO A 524 -44.75 -10.95 -24.16
N LYS A 525 -45.77 -10.14 -23.82
CA LYS A 525 -46.50 -10.25 -22.55
C LYS A 525 -47.14 -11.64 -22.44
N LYS A 526 -46.82 -12.37 -21.37
CA LYS A 526 -47.58 -13.57 -20.98
C LYS A 526 -49.05 -13.21 -20.74
N PRO A 527 -50.03 -13.97 -21.25
CA PRO A 527 -51.44 -13.75 -20.93
C PRO A 527 -51.71 -14.12 -19.46
N ALA A 528 -52.59 -13.35 -18.84
CA ALA A 528 -53.01 -13.53 -17.45
C ALA A 528 -53.74 -14.88 -17.30
N GLY A 529 -53.25 -15.72 -16.38
CA GLY A 529 -53.92 -16.94 -15.99
C GLY A 529 -55.24 -16.64 -15.28
N VAL A 530 -56.33 -17.16 -15.84
CA VAL A 530 -57.67 -17.17 -15.27
C VAL A 530 -57.66 -18.06 -14.02
N ARG A 531 -58.14 -17.52 -12.89
CA ARG A 531 -58.43 -18.27 -11.67
C ARG A 531 -59.60 -19.22 -11.93
N GLY A 532 -59.35 -20.52 -11.93
CA GLY A 532 -60.39 -21.54 -11.79
C GLY A 532 -60.69 -21.81 -10.32
N ARG A 533 -61.95 -21.68 -9.93
CA ARG A 533 -62.50 -22.21 -8.67
C ARG A 533 -62.59 -23.73 -8.77
N GLY A 534 -62.17 -24.41 -7.72
CA GLY A 534 -62.33 -25.84 -7.46
C GLY A 534 -61.93 -26.10 -6.03
#